data_AF-G3IMI7-F1
#
_entry.id   AF-G3IMI7-F1
#
_cell.length_a   1.000
_cell.length_b   1.000
_cell.length_c   1.000
_cell.angle_alpha   90.00
_cell.angle_beta   90.00
_cell.angle_gamma   90.00
#
_symmetry.space_group_name_H-M   'P 1'
#
loop_
_entity.id
_entity.type
_entity.pdbx_description
1 polymer ?
#
loop_
_entity_poly.entity_id
_entity_poly.type
_entity_poly.pdbx_seq_one_letter_code
_entity_poly.pdbx_strand_id
1 'polypeptide(L)'
;MSFVCPLHQEDNLMKGCNENGRGPLKKGFDRQDCVLDTALFILELIDVTCTLLLLNPDFTTAWNVRKELILSGTLSPIKDLHLGKLALTKFPKSPETWIHRRWVLQQLSQETSLPSSVAKGNLGPVPEERTQRLIQEEMEVCSEAAGRYPSNYNAWSHRIWVLQNVAKLDLKTAMDASVLQHNSLKNEPKDEEATATTEEPRINLTQLLEEEVEFCTDLINSYPGHETLWCHR
;
A
#
# COMPACT_ATOMS: atom_id res chain seq x y z
N MET A 1 11.46 -21.90 -4.01
CA MET A 1 10.96 -23.06 -3.24
C MET A 1 9.62 -22.65 -2.68
N SER A 2 8.53 -23.05 -3.34
CA SER A 2 7.17 -22.71 -2.91
C SER A 2 6.67 -23.82 -2.00
N PHE A 3 6.32 -23.49 -0.77
CA PHE A 3 5.57 -24.40 0.09
C PHE A 3 4.13 -24.43 -0.41
N VAL A 4 3.70 -25.56 -0.95
CA VAL A 4 2.30 -25.82 -1.29
C VAL A 4 1.55 -26.06 0.02
N CYS A 5 0.52 -25.25 0.28
CA CYS A 5 -0.41 -25.43 1.38
C CYS A 5 -1.27 -26.69 1.15
N PRO A 6 -1.22 -27.72 2.00
CA PRO A 6 -2.00 -28.94 1.81
C PRO A 6 -3.35 -28.80 2.50
N LEU A 7 -4.26 -28.04 1.89
CA LEU A 7 -5.69 -28.16 2.16
C LEU A 7 -6.31 -28.64 0.86
N HIS A 8 -6.58 -29.95 0.76
CA HIS A 8 -7.53 -30.65 -0.15
C HIS A 8 -7.14 -32.13 -0.35
N GLN A 9 -6.85 -32.88 0.72
CA GLN A 9 -6.66 -34.34 0.60
C GLN A 9 -7.16 -35.11 1.82
N GLU A 10 -8.36 -34.82 2.30
CA GLU A 10 -9.04 -35.70 3.27
C GLU A 10 -10.52 -35.85 2.92
N ASP A 11 -10.82 -36.57 1.83
CA ASP A 11 -12.21 -37.01 1.56
C ASP A 11 -12.30 -38.39 0.89
N ASN A 12 -11.27 -39.24 1.01
CA ASN A 12 -11.34 -40.60 0.49
C ASN A 12 -10.55 -41.60 1.34
N LEU A 13 -11.04 -41.89 2.55
CA LEU A 13 -10.68 -43.12 3.27
C LEU A 13 -11.74 -43.48 4.33
N MET A 14 -12.98 -43.71 3.89
CA MET A 14 -13.95 -44.50 4.64
C MET A 14 -14.25 -45.78 3.88
N LYS A 15 -13.34 -46.75 3.98
CA LYS A 15 -13.62 -48.16 3.72
C LYS A 15 -13.00 -49.03 4.81
N GLY A 16 -13.87 -49.53 5.69
CA GLY A 16 -13.74 -50.83 6.36
C GLY A 16 -12.88 -50.89 7.61
N CYS A 17 -13.53 -51.08 8.77
CA CYS A 17 -13.26 -52.26 9.61
C CYS A 17 -14.32 -52.38 10.73
N ASN A 18 -14.79 -53.62 10.90
CA ASN A 18 -15.84 -54.03 11.80
C ASN A 18 -15.31 -54.26 13.23
N GLU A 19 -16.20 -54.05 14.20
CA GLU A 19 -16.32 -54.50 15.59
C GLU A 19 -15.14 -55.13 16.39
N ASN A 20 -15.12 -54.75 17.68
CA ASN A 20 -14.52 -55.39 18.87
C ASN A 20 -13.11 -54.97 19.31
N GLY A 21 -13.05 -54.12 20.33
CA GLY A 21 -11.84 -53.90 21.13
C GLY A 21 -11.90 -52.66 22.02
N ARG A 22 -12.24 -52.85 23.29
CA ARG A 22 -12.19 -51.82 24.35
C ARG A 22 -10.71 -51.44 24.57
N GLY A 23 -10.31 -50.23 24.17
CA GLY A 23 -9.00 -49.62 24.43
C GLY A 23 -9.18 -48.16 24.86
N PRO A 24 -8.23 -47.55 25.61
CA PRO A 24 -8.45 -46.30 26.30
C PRO A 24 -8.74 -45.16 25.32
N LEU A 25 -9.74 -44.35 25.64
CA LEU A 25 -10.10 -43.12 24.93
C LEU A 25 -8.83 -42.32 24.65
N LYS A 26 -8.36 -42.34 23.39
CA LYS A 26 -7.41 -41.34 22.91
C LYS A 26 -8.11 -40.01 23.14
N LYS A 27 -7.59 -39.17 24.04
CA LYS A 27 -8.02 -37.77 24.15
C LYS A 27 -8.02 -37.22 22.74
N GLY A 28 -9.21 -36.89 22.23
CA GLY A 28 -9.33 -36.22 20.95
C GLY A 28 -8.48 -34.96 21.03
N PHE A 29 -7.56 -34.79 20.09
CA PHE A 29 -6.94 -33.50 19.90
C PHE A 29 -8.07 -32.61 19.36
N ASP A 30 -8.68 -31.81 20.23
CA ASP A 30 -9.89 -31.06 19.90
C ASP A 30 -9.55 -30.07 18.78
N ARG A 31 -10.44 -29.93 17.77
CA ARG A 31 -10.24 -28.98 16.67
C ARG A 31 -9.97 -27.56 17.17
N GLN A 32 -10.52 -27.20 18.33
CA GLN A 32 -10.32 -25.91 18.96
C GLN A 32 -8.87 -25.71 19.44
N ASP A 33 -8.21 -26.76 19.95
CA ASP A 33 -6.81 -26.70 20.39
C ASP A 33 -5.87 -26.49 19.19
N CYS A 34 -6.15 -27.15 18.06
CA CYS A 34 -5.39 -26.98 16.80
C CYS A 34 -5.53 -25.56 16.21
N VAL A 35 -6.73 -24.96 16.28
CA VAL A 35 -6.98 -23.59 15.81
C VAL A 35 -6.25 -22.56 16.68
N LEU A 36 -6.25 -22.75 18.01
CA LEU A 36 -5.53 -21.87 18.93
C LEU A 36 -4.01 -21.95 18.75
N ASP A 37 -3.47 -23.15 18.52
CA ASP A 37 -2.05 -23.37 18.25
C ASP A 37 -1.61 -22.67 16.94
N THR A 38 -2.44 -22.81 15.90
CA THR A 38 -2.21 -22.11 14.62
C THR A 38 -2.25 -20.59 14.77
N ALA A 39 -3.23 -20.06 15.51
CA ALA A 39 -3.34 -18.62 15.75
C ALA A 39 -2.17 -18.08 16.56
N LEU A 40 -1.69 -18.83 17.55
CA LEU A 40 -0.52 -18.46 18.36
C LEU A 40 0.74 -18.41 17.49
N PHE A 41 0.95 -19.40 16.63
CA PHE A 41 2.07 -19.44 15.70
C PHE A 41 2.06 -18.24 14.73
N ILE A 42 0.89 -17.86 14.21
CA ILE A 42 0.76 -16.68 13.31
C ILE A 42 1.18 -15.40 14.03
N LEU A 43 0.74 -15.20 15.28
CA LEU A 43 1.10 -14.01 16.07
C LEU A 43 2.61 -13.98 16.35
N GLU A 44 3.20 -15.11 16.75
CA GLU A 44 4.65 -15.21 16.96
C GLU A 44 5.42 -14.88 15.67
N LEU A 45 4.95 -15.37 14.52
CA LEU A 45 5.58 -15.09 13.24
C LEU A 45 5.50 -13.60 12.85
N ILE A 46 4.38 -12.94 13.15
CA ILE A 46 4.23 -11.47 12.97
C ILE A 46 5.23 -10.72 13.86
N ASP A 47 5.40 -11.14 15.12
CA ASP A 47 6.27 -10.48 16.09
C ASP A 47 7.76 -10.68 15.76
N VAL A 48 8.15 -11.90 15.39
CA VAL A 48 9.53 -12.22 14.97
C VAL A 48 9.90 -11.43 13.71
N THR A 49 9.04 -11.42 12.69
CA THR A 49 9.31 -10.65 11.47
C THR A 49 9.31 -9.13 11.72
N CYS A 50 8.45 -8.63 12.62
CA CYS A 50 8.47 -7.23 13.05
C CYS A 50 9.82 -6.85 13.68
N THR A 51 10.28 -7.65 14.65
CA THR A 51 11.54 -7.43 15.36
C THR A 51 12.73 -7.47 14.40
N LEU A 52 12.76 -8.47 13.51
CA LEU A 52 13.82 -8.59 12.51
C LEU A 52 13.90 -7.37 11.59
N LEU A 53 12.76 -6.86 11.12
CA LEU A 53 12.71 -5.74 10.18
C LEU A 53 13.01 -4.39 10.83
N LEU A 54 12.71 -4.22 12.11
CA LEU A 54 13.13 -3.03 12.87
C LEU A 54 14.64 -3.00 13.11
N LEU A 55 15.31 -4.16 13.11
CA LEU A 55 16.76 -4.28 13.27
C LEU A 55 17.50 -4.27 11.92
N ASN A 56 16.94 -4.93 10.91
CA ASN A 56 17.49 -5.05 9.56
C ASN A 56 16.35 -5.04 8.52
N PRO A 57 15.99 -3.87 7.99
CA PRO A 57 14.88 -3.77 7.04
C PRO A 57 15.23 -4.25 5.63
N ASP A 58 16.50 -4.56 5.33
CA ASP A 58 16.91 -5.18 4.07
C ASP A 58 16.83 -6.71 4.11
N PHE A 59 16.18 -7.28 5.14
CA PHE A 59 15.95 -8.72 5.21
C PHE A 59 14.73 -9.14 4.38
N THR A 60 14.93 -9.37 3.09
CA THR A 60 13.88 -9.73 2.11
C THR A 60 13.01 -10.90 2.54
N THR A 61 13.57 -11.94 3.17
CA THR A 61 12.78 -13.10 3.63
C THR A 61 11.70 -12.70 4.63
N ALA A 62 12.01 -11.80 5.57
CA ALA A 62 11.03 -11.32 6.54
C ALA A 62 9.91 -10.54 5.84
N TRP A 63 10.23 -9.67 4.87
CA TRP A 63 9.20 -9.00 4.07
C TRP A 63 8.33 -9.99 3.29
N ASN A 64 8.92 -11.02 2.68
CA ASN A 64 8.17 -12.02 1.92
C ASN A 64 7.19 -12.82 2.79
N VAL A 65 7.60 -13.22 4.00
CA VAL A 65 6.70 -13.85 4.98
C VAL A 65 5.51 -12.93 5.27
N ARG A 66 5.77 -11.62 5.45
CA ARG A 66 4.70 -10.65 5.72
C ARG A 66 3.76 -10.45 4.53
N LYS A 67 4.25 -10.55 3.28
CA LYS A 67 3.39 -10.59 2.08
C LYS A 67 2.45 -11.79 2.11
N GLU A 68 2.93 -12.98 2.47
CA GLU A 68 2.09 -14.18 2.59
C GLU A 68 1.03 -14.02 3.70
N LEU A 69 1.41 -13.43 4.84
CA LEU A 69 0.47 -13.11 5.93
C LEU A 69 -0.60 -12.10 5.49
N ILE A 70 -0.24 -11.09 4.71
CA ILE A 70 -1.20 -10.14 4.13
C ILE A 70 -2.15 -10.85 3.17
N LEU A 71 -1.63 -11.65 2.24
CA LEU A 71 -2.46 -12.36 1.25
C LEU A 71 -3.40 -13.39 1.89
N SER A 72 -3.01 -13.98 3.02
CA SER A 72 -3.87 -14.88 3.80
C SER A 72 -4.91 -14.14 4.67
N GLY A 73 -4.87 -12.81 4.72
CA GLY A 73 -5.77 -11.99 5.55
C GLY A 73 -5.45 -12.01 7.04
N THR A 74 -4.31 -12.60 7.44
CA THR A 74 -3.89 -12.72 8.85
C THR A 74 -3.11 -11.49 9.33
N LEU A 75 -2.58 -10.68 8.42
CA LEU A 75 -1.89 -9.43 8.71
C LEU A 75 -2.56 -8.26 7.97
N SER A 76 -2.87 -7.19 8.71
CA SER A 76 -3.45 -5.97 8.13
C SER A 76 -2.41 -5.21 7.29
N PRO A 77 -2.70 -4.92 6.00
CA PRO A 77 -1.82 -4.11 5.15
C PRO A 77 -1.46 -2.75 5.76
N ILE A 78 -2.43 -2.09 6.42
CA ILE A 78 -2.26 -0.76 7.02
C ILE A 78 -1.29 -0.81 8.21
N LYS A 79 -1.42 -1.83 9.07
CA LYS A 79 -0.45 -2.05 10.17
C LYS A 79 0.96 -2.33 9.61
N ASP A 80 1.04 -3.00 8.47
CA ASP A 80 2.31 -3.33 7.85
C ASP A 80 3.00 -2.11 7.20
N LEU A 81 2.22 -1.19 6.61
CA LEU A 81 2.73 0.12 6.19
C LEU A 81 3.28 0.93 7.37
N HIS A 82 2.67 0.82 8.56
CA HIS A 82 3.18 1.48 9.76
C HIS A 82 4.54 0.91 10.19
N LEU A 83 4.72 -0.42 10.16
CA LEU A 83 6.03 -1.04 10.39
C LEU A 83 7.09 -0.51 9.41
N GLY A 84 6.76 -0.42 8.12
CA GLY A 84 7.65 0.17 7.12
C GLY A 84 7.99 1.64 7.41
N LYS A 85 7.02 2.45 7.88
CA LYS A 85 7.25 3.85 8.28
C LYS A 85 8.25 3.91 9.43
N LEU A 86 8.08 3.08 10.46
CA LEU A 86 9.01 2.98 11.59
C LEU A 86 10.42 2.60 11.13
N ALA A 87 10.55 1.58 10.27
CA ALA A 87 11.84 1.16 9.73
C ALA A 87 12.56 2.31 8.98
N LEU A 88 11.83 3.07 8.15
CA LEU A 88 12.38 4.20 7.40
C LEU A 88 12.85 5.36 8.28
N THR A 89 12.36 5.50 9.52
CA THR A 89 12.89 6.51 10.46
C THR A 89 14.36 6.27 10.83
N LYS A 90 14.82 5.02 10.78
CA LYS A 90 16.21 4.62 11.07
C LYS A 90 17.00 4.26 9.82
N PHE A 91 16.34 3.71 8.82
CA PHE A 91 16.95 3.21 7.59
C PHE A 91 16.27 3.81 6.35
N PRO A 92 16.29 5.14 6.15
CA PRO A 92 15.51 5.81 5.10
C PRO A 92 15.93 5.43 3.67
N LYS A 93 17.11 4.83 3.51
CA LYS A 93 17.61 4.37 2.21
C LYS A 93 17.34 2.90 1.92
N SER A 94 16.71 2.13 2.83
CA SER A 94 16.44 0.69 2.65
C SER A 94 15.60 0.44 1.39
N PRO A 95 16.17 -0.13 0.31
CA PRO A 95 15.43 -0.38 -0.92
C PRO A 95 14.29 -1.40 -0.72
N GLU A 96 14.53 -2.43 0.09
CA GLU A 96 13.55 -3.50 0.34
C GLU A 96 12.29 -2.94 1.02
N THR A 97 12.44 -1.98 1.93
CA THR A 97 11.29 -1.33 2.58
C THR A 97 10.45 -0.58 1.57
N TRP A 98 11.05 0.21 0.68
CA TRP A 98 10.32 0.95 -0.36
C TRP A 98 9.68 0.02 -1.39
N ILE A 99 10.34 -1.07 -1.77
CA ILE A 99 9.78 -2.10 -2.65
C ILE A 99 8.54 -2.74 -2.00
N HIS A 100 8.65 -3.10 -0.72
CA HIS A 100 7.54 -3.69 0.03
C HIS A 100 6.36 -2.73 0.17
N ARG A 101 6.60 -1.45 0.52
CA ARG A 101 5.54 -0.43 0.58
C ARG A 101 4.75 -0.33 -0.72
N ARG A 102 5.43 -0.26 -1.87
CA ARG A 102 4.77 -0.24 -3.19
C ARG A 102 3.90 -1.47 -3.41
N TRP A 103 4.41 -2.66 -3.07
CA TRP A 103 3.64 -3.89 -3.18
C TRP A 103 2.36 -3.84 -2.32
N VAL A 104 2.44 -3.36 -1.07
CA VAL A 104 1.28 -3.25 -0.18
C VAL A 104 0.25 -2.25 -0.71
N LEU A 105 0.70 -1.07 -1.19
CA LEU A 105 -0.18 -0.06 -1.79
C LEU A 105 -0.90 -0.62 -3.03
N GLN A 106 -0.23 -1.42 -3.85
CA GLN A 106 -0.86 -2.10 -4.98
C GLN A 106 -1.98 -3.06 -4.54
N GLN A 107 -1.83 -3.75 -3.41
CA GLN A 107 -2.90 -4.63 -2.90
C GLN A 107 -4.12 -3.80 -2.47
N LEU A 108 -3.89 -2.73 -1.71
CA LEU A 108 -4.94 -1.82 -1.22
C LEU A 108 -5.72 -1.14 -2.36
N SER A 109 -5.03 -0.75 -3.44
CA SER A 109 -5.67 -0.17 -4.62
C SER A 109 -6.52 -1.19 -5.39
N GLN A 110 -6.10 -2.46 -5.44
CA GLN A 110 -6.85 -3.53 -6.12
C GLN A 110 -8.11 -3.95 -5.35
N GLU A 111 -8.03 -4.05 -4.02
CA GLU A 111 -9.19 -4.35 -3.16
C GLU A 111 -10.35 -3.37 -3.35
N THR A 112 -10.03 -2.11 -3.64
CA THR A 112 -11.02 -1.04 -3.84
C THR A 112 -11.75 -1.15 -5.20
N SER A 113 -11.18 -1.87 -6.17
CA SER A 113 -11.73 -1.99 -7.54
C SER A 113 -12.71 -3.16 -7.74
N LEU A 114 -12.82 -4.07 -6.76
CA LEU A 114 -13.77 -5.17 -6.82
C LEU A 114 -15.18 -4.66 -6.48
N PRO A 115 -16.22 -4.93 -7.32
CA PRO A 115 -17.58 -4.57 -6.99
C PRO A 115 -18.03 -5.41 -5.79
N SER A 116 -18.06 -4.79 -4.61
CA SER A 116 -18.69 -5.36 -3.43
C SER A 116 -20.20 -5.42 -3.68
N SER A 117 -20.65 -6.51 -4.29
CA SER A 117 -22.06 -6.85 -4.32
C SER A 117 -22.50 -7.15 -2.88
N VAL A 118 -23.66 -6.62 -2.52
CA VAL A 118 -24.38 -6.76 -1.24
C VAL A 118 -23.97 -5.84 -0.08
N ALA A 119 -24.16 -4.53 -0.25
CA ALA A 119 -24.59 -3.66 0.86
C ALA A 119 -25.52 -2.55 0.36
N LYS A 120 -26.84 -2.79 0.41
CA LYS A 120 -27.85 -1.72 0.33
C LYS A 120 -27.82 -0.95 1.66
N GLY A 121 -27.25 0.25 1.65
CA GLY A 121 -27.34 1.20 2.76
C GLY A 121 -26.53 2.46 2.46
N ASN A 122 -27.20 3.61 2.38
CA ASN A 122 -26.65 4.94 2.09
C ASN A 122 -25.41 5.27 2.96
N LEU A 123 -24.21 5.29 2.38
CA LEU A 123 -23.02 5.96 2.90
C LEU A 123 -22.19 6.45 1.70
N GLY A 124 -21.66 7.68 1.77
CA GLY A 124 -21.04 8.44 0.67
C GLY A 124 -19.72 7.89 0.08
N PRO A 125 -18.83 8.75 -0.48
CA PRO A 125 -17.65 8.34 -1.26
C PRO A 125 -16.50 7.81 -0.38
N VAL A 126 -16.70 6.67 0.28
CA VAL A 126 -15.71 6.00 1.15
C VAL A 126 -14.41 5.57 0.41
N PRO A 127 -14.44 5.11 -0.86
CA PRO A 127 -13.22 4.71 -1.59
C PRO A 127 -12.24 5.86 -1.85
N GLU A 128 -12.76 7.06 -2.09
CA GLU A 128 -11.96 8.23 -2.46
C GLU A 128 -11.25 8.82 -1.24
N GLU A 129 -11.97 9.01 -0.13
CA GLU A 129 -11.41 9.50 1.13
C GLU A 129 -10.32 8.55 1.67
N ARG A 130 -10.49 7.23 1.48
CA ARG A 130 -9.46 6.25 1.84
C ARG A 130 -8.22 6.39 0.95
N THR A 131 -8.41 6.59 -0.34
CA THR A 131 -7.30 6.78 -1.30
C THR A 131 -6.54 8.06 -1.01
N GLN A 132 -7.24 9.17 -0.75
CA GLN A 132 -6.63 10.45 -0.39
C GLN A 132 -5.78 10.35 0.88
N ARG A 133 -6.29 9.66 1.92
CA ARG A 133 -5.52 9.41 3.15
C ARG A 133 -4.25 8.60 2.90
N LEU A 134 -4.32 7.59 2.04
CA LEU A 134 -3.12 6.81 1.66
C LEU A 134 -2.10 7.69 0.94
N ILE A 135 -2.54 8.51 -0.01
CA ILE A 135 -1.64 9.44 -0.73
C ILE A 135 -0.97 10.38 0.26
N GLN A 136 -1.75 11.01 1.15
CA GLN A 136 -1.23 11.95 2.14
C GLN A 136 -0.16 11.30 3.04
N GLU A 137 -0.45 10.13 3.60
CA GLU A 137 0.49 9.39 4.45
C GLU A 137 1.78 9.04 3.69
N GLU A 138 1.69 8.63 2.43
CA GLU A 138 2.88 8.33 1.62
C GLU A 138 3.69 9.59 1.28
N MET A 139 3.03 10.73 1.03
CA MET A 139 3.73 12.01 0.83
C MET A 139 4.50 12.41 2.09
N GLU A 140 3.90 12.25 3.27
CA GLU A 140 4.58 12.51 4.55
C GLU A 140 5.80 11.61 4.75
N VAL A 141 5.68 10.31 4.49
CA VAL A 141 6.79 9.35 4.61
C VAL A 141 7.94 9.70 3.65
N CYS A 142 7.61 10.09 2.42
CA CYS A 142 8.60 10.59 1.46
C CYS A 142 9.29 11.87 1.94
N SER A 143 8.52 12.85 2.41
CA SER A 143 9.05 14.13 2.91
C SER A 143 9.97 13.93 4.11
N GLU A 144 9.57 13.08 5.05
CA GLU A 144 10.37 12.69 6.21
C GLU A 144 11.69 12.01 5.83
N ALA A 145 11.67 11.13 4.81
CA ALA A 145 12.86 10.42 4.36
C ALA A 145 13.81 11.32 3.53
N ALA A 146 13.26 12.20 2.71
CA ALA A 146 13.99 13.17 1.89
C ALA A 146 14.57 14.32 2.75
N GLY A 147 13.85 14.78 3.77
CA GLY A 147 14.34 15.80 4.69
C GLY A 147 15.56 15.35 5.51
N ARG A 148 15.66 14.06 5.83
CA ARG A 148 16.84 13.46 6.49
C ARG A 148 18.00 13.24 5.53
N TYR A 149 17.70 12.96 4.26
CA TYR A 149 18.69 12.69 3.20
C TYR A 149 18.23 13.31 1.87
N PRO A 150 18.67 14.54 1.53
CA PRO A 150 18.15 15.30 0.38
C PRO A 150 18.29 14.56 -0.96
N SER A 151 19.36 13.79 -1.14
CA SER A 151 19.58 12.93 -2.32
C SER A 151 19.07 11.49 -2.15
N ASN A 152 17.98 11.28 -1.40
CA ASN A 152 17.39 9.94 -1.24
C ASN A 152 16.56 9.56 -2.47
N TYR A 153 17.24 8.97 -3.46
CA TYR A 153 16.62 8.50 -4.69
C TYR A 153 15.43 7.55 -4.46
N ASN A 154 15.49 6.70 -3.43
CA ASN A 154 14.41 5.76 -3.15
C ASN A 154 13.12 6.47 -2.67
N ALA A 155 13.25 7.50 -1.84
CA ALA A 155 12.10 8.31 -1.42
C ALA A 155 11.49 9.08 -2.59
N TRP A 156 12.33 9.70 -3.43
CA TRP A 156 11.86 10.45 -4.61
C TRP A 156 11.19 9.56 -5.65
N SER A 157 11.83 8.44 -6.01
CA SER A 157 11.24 7.48 -6.95
C SER A 157 9.95 6.87 -6.42
N HIS A 158 9.83 6.65 -5.10
CA HIS A 158 8.58 6.22 -4.47
C HIS A 158 7.49 7.30 -4.56
N ARG A 159 7.82 8.56 -4.27
CA ARG A 159 6.89 9.70 -4.37
C ARG A 159 6.26 9.81 -5.75
N ILE A 160 7.08 9.77 -6.81
CA ILE A 160 6.63 9.77 -8.21
C ILE A 160 5.74 8.54 -8.49
N TRP A 161 6.14 7.37 -8.01
CA TRP A 161 5.39 6.14 -8.20
C TRP A 161 3.99 6.23 -7.56
N VAL A 162 3.86 6.81 -6.36
CA VAL A 162 2.56 7.00 -5.67
C VAL A 162 1.64 7.90 -6.48
N LEU A 163 2.14 9.04 -6.97
CA LEU A 163 1.37 9.95 -7.81
C LEU A 163 0.84 9.23 -9.06
N GLN A 164 1.69 8.47 -9.74
CA GLN A 164 1.31 7.77 -10.98
C GLN A 164 0.36 6.58 -10.75
N ASN A 165 0.57 5.79 -9.69
CA ASN A 165 -0.08 4.48 -9.53
C ASN A 165 -1.22 4.48 -8.51
N VAL A 166 -1.16 5.36 -7.50
CA VAL A 166 -2.19 5.47 -6.45
C VAL A 166 -3.12 6.64 -6.76
N ALA A 167 -2.56 7.83 -6.99
CA ALA A 167 -3.36 9.00 -7.38
C ALA A 167 -3.85 8.96 -8.83
N LYS A 168 -3.31 8.02 -9.64
CA LYS A 168 -3.61 7.86 -11.08
C LYS A 168 -3.40 9.17 -11.86
N LEU A 169 -2.40 9.97 -11.46
CA LEU A 169 -1.99 11.15 -12.19
C LEU A 169 -1.37 10.73 -13.52
N ASP A 170 -2.03 11.07 -14.62
CA ASP A 170 -1.39 11.04 -15.93
C ASP A 170 -0.54 12.30 -16.09
N LEU A 171 0.77 12.14 -15.90
CA LEU A 171 1.73 13.23 -15.95
C LEU A 171 1.74 13.96 -17.30
N LYS A 172 1.27 13.30 -18.39
CA LYS A 172 1.13 13.92 -19.71
C LYS A 172 0.02 14.97 -19.74
N THR A 173 -1.12 14.70 -19.10
CA THR A 173 -2.26 15.63 -19.12
C THR A 173 -2.05 16.85 -18.20
N ALA A 174 -1.29 16.69 -17.12
CA ALA A 174 -0.97 17.79 -16.19
C ALA A 174 -0.06 18.86 -16.83
N MET A 175 0.92 18.45 -17.65
CA MET A 175 1.74 19.39 -18.42
C MET A 175 0.90 20.14 -19.48
N ASP A 176 0.00 19.45 -20.19
CA ASP A 176 -0.89 20.08 -21.17
C ASP A 176 -1.85 21.10 -20.54
N ALA A 177 -2.34 20.85 -19.31
CA ALA A 177 -3.15 21.81 -18.57
C ALA A 177 -2.39 23.10 -18.21
N SER A 178 -1.11 22.98 -17.81
CA SER A 178 -0.26 24.15 -17.54
C SER A 178 0.08 24.96 -18.81
N VAL A 179 0.19 24.30 -19.96
CA VAL A 179 0.38 24.95 -21.27
C VAL A 179 -0.88 25.68 -21.73
N LEU A 180 -2.07 25.18 -21.40
CA LEU A 180 -3.34 25.84 -21.72
C LEU A 180 -3.63 27.05 -20.81
N GLN A 181 -3.19 27.02 -19.55
CA GLN A 181 -3.35 28.14 -18.62
C GLN A 181 -2.46 29.34 -18.98
N HIS A 182 -1.26 29.11 -19.52
CA HIS A 182 -0.37 30.19 -19.96
C HIS A 182 -0.74 30.78 -21.34
N ASN A 183 -1.61 30.09 -22.10
CA ASN A 183 -2.04 30.53 -23.43
C ASN A 183 -3.47 31.13 -23.48
N SER A 184 -4.24 31.11 -22.39
CA SER A 184 -5.64 31.60 -22.38
C SER A 184 -5.84 33.06 -21.96
N LEU A 185 -4.79 33.86 -21.71
CA LEU A 185 -4.93 35.32 -21.71
C LEU A 185 -4.88 35.86 -23.13
N LYS A 186 -5.86 35.46 -23.96
CA LYS A 186 -6.39 36.21 -25.10
C LYS A 186 -7.52 35.41 -25.76
N ASN A 187 -8.71 36.00 -25.71
CA ASN A 187 -9.89 35.80 -26.56
C ASN A 187 -11.07 35.06 -25.88
N GLU A 188 -11.96 35.84 -25.27
CA GLU A 188 -13.41 35.61 -25.26
C GLU A 188 -13.96 35.88 -26.68
N PRO A 189 -14.97 35.14 -27.19
CA PRO A 189 -16.32 35.20 -26.62
C PRO A 189 -17.13 33.89 -26.53
N LYS A 190 -18.01 33.87 -25.51
CA LYS A 190 -19.40 33.35 -25.45
C LYS A 190 -19.91 32.48 -26.61
N ASP A 191 -20.33 31.25 -26.29
CA ASP A 191 -21.71 30.78 -26.47
C ASP A 191 -21.95 29.45 -25.72
N GLU A 192 -23.20 29.28 -25.27
CA GLU A 192 -23.70 28.25 -24.36
C GLU A 192 -23.74 26.84 -24.98
N GLU A 193 -23.23 25.82 -24.29
CA GLU A 193 -23.83 24.47 -24.37
C GLU A 193 -23.57 23.68 -23.08
N ALA A 194 -24.62 23.58 -22.25
CA ALA A 194 -24.62 22.80 -21.02
C ALA A 194 -24.65 21.30 -21.34
N THR A 195 -23.48 20.68 -21.46
CA THR A 195 -23.35 19.23 -21.36
C THR A 195 -23.07 18.86 -19.91
N ALA A 196 -24.09 18.33 -19.24
CA ALA A 196 -24.00 17.78 -17.90
C ALA A 196 -23.01 16.60 -17.92
N THR A 197 -21.75 16.90 -17.68
CA THR A 197 -20.73 15.90 -17.39
C THR A 197 -20.89 15.58 -15.91
N THR A 198 -21.22 14.33 -15.61
CA THR A 198 -21.30 13.80 -14.26
C THR A 198 -19.98 14.10 -13.54
N GLU A 199 -19.98 15.10 -12.67
CA GLU A 199 -18.83 15.42 -11.81
C GLU A 199 -18.70 14.29 -10.79
N GLU A 200 -17.91 13.27 -11.14
CA GLU A 200 -17.28 12.40 -10.16
C GLU A 200 -16.43 13.32 -9.26
N PRO A 201 -16.62 13.32 -7.94
CA PRO A 201 -15.65 13.94 -7.06
C PRO A 201 -14.34 13.21 -7.32
N ARG A 202 -13.38 13.97 -7.83
CA ARG A 202 -12.06 13.52 -8.23
C ARG A 202 -11.13 14.12 -7.19
N ILE A 203 -10.21 13.31 -6.67
CA ILE A 203 -9.07 13.75 -5.86
C ILE A 203 -8.58 15.09 -6.43
N ASN A 204 -8.43 16.13 -5.59
CA ASN A 204 -8.02 17.46 -6.06
C ASN A 204 -6.56 17.42 -6.52
N LEU A 205 -6.37 16.92 -7.76
CA LEU A 205 -5.09 16.71 -8.39
C LEU A 205 -4.31 18.03 -8.53
N THR A 206 -5.03 19.13 -8.73
CA THR A 206 -4.46 20.47 -8.82
C THR A 206 -3.80 20.86 -7.50
N GLN A 207 -4.51 20.73 -6.38
CA GLN A 207 -3.95 21.02 -5.07
C GLN A 207 -2.76 20.12 -4.75
N LEU A 208 -2.86 18.82 -5.05
CA LEU A 208 -1.75 17.89 -4.84
C LEU A 208 -0.50 18.31 -5.64
N LEU A 209 -0.67 18.69 -6.91
CA LEU A 209 0.44 19.18 -7.74
C LEU A 209 1.03 20.49 -7.22
N GLU A 210 0.22 21.42 -6.74
CA GLU A 210 0.68 22.67 -6.14
C GLU A 210 1.54 22.40 -4.88
N GLU A 211 1.08 21.53 -3.99
CA GLU A 211 1.82 21.10 -2.80
C GLU A 211 3.15 20.41 -3.17
N GLU A 212 3.17 19.62 -4.25
CA GLU A 212 4.40 18.99 -4.75
C GLU A 212 5.41 20.01 -5.29
N VAL A 213 4.94 21.00 -6.05
CA VAL A 213 5.80 22.06 -6.60
C VAL A 213 6.38 22.91 -5.48
N GLU A 214 5.59 23.24 -4.46
CA GLU A 214 6.05 23.96 -3.28
C GLU A 214 7.10 23.15 -2.51
N PHE A 215 6.82 21.88 -2.22
CA PHE A 215 7.76 20.99 -1.53
C PHE A 215 9.11 20.85 -2.25
N CYS A 216 9.09 20.63 -3.57
CA CYS A 216 10.32 20.57 -4.37
C CYS A 216 11.09 21.89 -4.30
N THR A 217 10.39 23.03 -4.38
CA THR A 217 10.99 24.36 -4.31
C THR A 217 11.68 24.60 -2.95
N ASP A 218 11.01 24.28 -1.85
CA ASP A 218 11.57 24.42 -0.50
C ASP A 218 12.82 23.55 -0.28
N LEU A 219 12.80 22.33 -0.81
CA LEU A 219 13.91 21.41 -0.65
C LEU A 219 15.13 21.83 -1.49
N ILE A 220 14.90 22.33 -2.71
CA ILE A 220 15.96 22.93 -3.55
C ILE A 220 16.57 24.15 -2.86
N ASN A 221 15.74 25.04 -2.32
CA ASN A 221 16.20 26.24 -1.61
C ASN A 221 17.02 25.88 -0.36
N SER A 222 16.65 24.80 0.33
CA SER A 222 17.37 24.29 1.50
C SER A 222 18.70 23.61 1.14
N TYR A 223 18.81 23.02 -0.06
CA TYR A 223 19.95 22.21 -0.49
C TYR A 223 20.39 22.50 -1.95
N PRO A 224 20.81 23.73 -2.29
CA PRO A 224 20.98 24.18 -3.67
C PRO A 224 22.06 23.44 -4.47
N GLY A 225 23.01 22.79 -3.79
CA GLY A 225 24.09 22.00 -4.42
C GLY A 225 23.74 20.54 -4.75
N HIS A 226 22.51 20.08 -4.48
CA HIS A 226 22.11 18.70 -4.73
C HIS A 226 21.34 18.56 -6.05
N GLU A 227 22.07 18.23 -7.12
CA GLU A 227 21.54 18.09 -8.50
C GLU A 227 20.32 17.16 -8.61
N THR A 228 20.24 16.13 -7.76
CA THR A 228 19.10 15.19 -7.72
C THR A 228 17.75 15.88 -7.51
N LEU A 229 17.71 16.99 -6.76
CA LEU A 229 16.48 17.74 -6.51
C LEU A 229 15.95 18.42 -7.77
N TRP A 230 16.85 18.86 -8.65
CA TRP A 230 16.51 19.53 -9.90
C TRP A 230 15.97 18.56 -10.96
N CYS A 231 16.32 17.27 -10.89
CA CYS A 231 15.80 16.24 -11.79
C CYS A 231 14.34 15.85 -11.50
N HIS A 232 13.77 16.30 -10.37
CA HIS A 232 12.45 15.90 -9.90
C HIS A 232 11.45 17.08 -9.85
N ARG A 233 11.84 18.26 -10.34
CA ARG A 233 10.96 19.40 -10.63
C ARG A 233 10.38 19.28 -12.04
#